data_AF-A0A7Y1ZIY1-F1
#
_entry.id   AF-A0A7Y1ZIY1-F1
#
_cell.length_a   1.000
_cell.length_b   1.000
_cell.length_c   1.000
_cell.angle_alpha   90.00
_cell.angle_beta   90.00
_cell.angle_gamma   90.00
#
_symmetry.space_group_name_H-M   'P 1'
#
loop_
_entity.id
_entity.type
_entity.pdbx_description
1 polymer ?
#
loop_
_entity_poly.entity_id
_entity_poly.type
_entity_poly.pdbx_seq_one_letter_code
_entity_poly.pdbx_strand_id
1 'polypeptide(L)'
;VLDAAGLDEELEDTVFDALQRKSVPDLSAALVDTDERTRDLILALVNLHGDETVLAQARELYSAAVPAALDALDALTEVAVDIKRQRPGLAIYFDLAELRGYHYHTGLVFAAYALGRGEALANGGRYNDVGAVFGRARPATGFAADLKALMALLPLQSQAGGAISVPDADDPALQARVEALRAAGEIVINCLSGAPDPRCDRELQEIDGEWRVESLDRPA
;
A
#
# COMPACT_ATOMS: atom_id res chain seq x y z
N VAL A 1 -17.14 -6.97 -19.56
CA VAL A 1 -17.29 -6.40 -20.92
C VAL A 1 -16.72 -7.37 -21.95
N LEU A 2 -15.47 -7.82 -21.78
CA LEU A 2 -14.86 -8.83 -22.64
C LEU A 2 -15.67 -10.14 -22.71
N ASP A 3 -16.14 -10.67 -21.58
CA ASP A 3 -17.02 -11.86 -21.57
C ASP A 3 -18.28 -11.70 -22.44
N ALA A 4 -18.85 -10.49 -22.49
CA ALA A 4 -20.05 -10.20 -23.27
C ALA A 4 -19.75 -9.96 -24.76
N ALA A 5 -18.48 -9.70 -25.10
CA ALA A 5 -18.01 -9.50 -26.47
C ALA A 5 -17.83 -10.82 -27.22
N GLY A 6 -17.75 -11.96 -26.52
CA GLY A 6 -17.63 -13.29 -27.13
C GLY A 6 -16.36 -13.47 -27.96
N LEU A 7 -15.27 -12.83 -27.53
CA LEU A 7 -13.95 -12.97 -28.16
C LEU A 7 -13.41 -14.39 -27.93
N ASP A 8 -12.58 -14.87 -28.83
CA ASP A 8 -11.77 -16.06 -28.55
C ASP A 8 -10.61 -15.72 -27.60
N GLU A 9 -9.97 -16.74 -27.03
CA GLU A 9 -8.94 -16.59 -25.99
C GLU A 9 -7.73 -15.79 -26.48
N GLU A 10 -7.28 -16.01 -27.71
CA GLU A 10 -6.11 -15.31 -28.28
C GLU A 10 -6.40 -13.83 -28.54
N LEU A 11 -7.60 -13.52 -29.03
CA LEU A 11 -8.05 -12.15 -29.22
C LEU A 11 -8.32 -11.45 -27.89
N GLU A 12 -8.91 -12.14 -26.92
CA GLU A 12 -9.14 -11.60 -25.57
C GLU A 12 -7.81 -11.19 -24.91
N ASP A 13 -6.79 -12.05 -24.96
CA ASP A 13 -5.46 -11.76 -24.43
C ASP A 13 -4.82 -10.54 -25.12
N THR A 14 -4.97 -10.44 -26.45
CA THR A 14 -4.46 -9.30 -27.23
C THR A 14 -5.15 -8.00 -26.84
N VAL A 15 -6.49 -8.03 -26.73
CA VAL A 15 -7.30 -6.88 -26.31
C VAL A 15 -6.98 -6.50 -24.86
N PHE A 16 -6.78 -7.48 -23.99
CA PHE A 16 -6.43 -7.29 -22.59
C PHE A 16 -5.09 -6.55 -22.44
N ASP A 17 -4.03 -7.01 -23.12
CA ASP A 17 -2.72 -6.35 -23.10
C ASP A 17 -2.81 -4.91 -23.64
N ALA A 18 -3.55 -4.70 -24.73
CA ALA A 18 -3.74 -3.38 -25.30
C ALA A 18 -4.56 -2.44 -24.38
N LEU A 19 -5.59 -2.95 -23.69
CA LEU A 19 -6.34 -2.22 -22.66
C LEU A 19 -5.46 -1.83 -21.48
N GLN A 20 -4.64 -2.75 -20.98
CA GLN A 20 -3.74 -2.51 -19.85
C GLN A 20 -2.73 -1.40 -20.15
N ARG A 21 -2.28 -1.30 -21.39
CA ARG A 21 -1.40 -0.22 -21.88
C ARG A 21 -2.16 1.03 -22.33
N LYS A 22 -3.50 1.00 -22.30
CA LYS A 22 -4.40 2.05 -22.80
C LYS A 22 -4.11 2.45 -24.26
N SER A 23 -3.73 1.48 -25.08
CA SER A 23 -3.34 1.70 -26.48
C SER A 23 -4.56 1.64 -27.40
N VAL A 24 -5.17 2.79 -27.64
CA VAL A 24 -6.29 2.93 -28.60
C VAL A 24 -5.94 2.41 -30.01
N PRO A 25 -4.74 2.69 -30.58
CA PRO A 25 -4.37 2.16 -31.88
C PRO A 25 -4.31 0.62 -31.91
N ASP A 26 -3.70 0.00 -30.89
CA ASP A 26 -3.57 -1.46 -30.83
C ASP A 26 -4.93 -2.12 -30.60
N LEU A 27 -5.80 -1.53 -29.76
CA LEU A 27 -7.18 -1.99 -29.58
C LEU A 27 -7.98 -1.91 -30.87
N SER A 28 -7.85 -0.81 -31.61
CA SER A 28 -8.57 -0.61 -32.87
C SER A 28 -8.11 -1.62 -33.93
N ALA A 29 -6.82 -1.95 -33.95
CA ALA A 29 -6.26 -2.95 -34.85
C ALA A 29 -6.71 -4.37 -34.47
N ALA A 30 -6.71 -4.71 -33.18
CA ALA A 30 -7.15 -6.02 -32.69
C ALA A 30 -8.65 -6.25 -32.93
N LEU A 31 -9.48 -5.22 -32.77
CA LEU A 31 -10.94 -5.30 -32.88
C LEU A 31 -11.47 -5.02 -34.30
N VAL A 32 -10.62 -5.11 -35.33
CA VAL A 32 -10.99 -4.76 -36.72
C VAL A 32 -12.12 -5.65 -37.27
N ASP A 33 -12.08 -6.94 -36.94
CA ASP A 33 -13.05 -7.94 -37.39
C ASP A 33 -14.25 -8.10 -36.43
N THR A 34 -14.28 -7.33 -35.35
CA THR A 34 -15.38 -7.31 -34.38
C THR A 34 -16.47 -6.34 -34.83
N ASP A 35 -17.72 -6.60 -34.44
CA ASP A 35 -18.83 -5.67 -34.72
C ASP A 35 -18.59 -4.29 -34.09
N GLU A 36 -19.13 -3.26 -34.74
CA GLU A 36 -18.91 -1.86 -34.36
C GLU A 36 -19.32 -1.57 -32.91
N ARG A 37 -20.44 -2.15 -32.46
CA ARG A 37 -20.95 -1.92 -31.12
C ARG A 37 -20.00 -2.49 -30.07
N THR A 38 -19.54 -3.73 -30.24
CA THR A 38 -18.59 -4.36 -29.32
C THR A 38 -17.27 -3.60 -29.29
N ARG A 39 -16.75 -3.22 -30.47
CA ARG A 39 -15.52 -2.41 -30.57
C ARG A 39 -15.64 -1.09 -29.81
N ASP A 40 -16.73 -0.35 -30.00
CA ASP A 40 -16.95 0.94 -29.34
C ASP A 40 -17.05 0.80 -27.82
N LEU A 41 -17.72 -0.24 -27.33
CA LEU A 41 -17.87 -0.52 -25.90
C LEU A 41 -16.53 -0.86 -25.22
N ILE A 42 -15.65 -1.60 -25.90
CA ILE A 42 -14.31 -1.92 -25.40
C ILE A 42 -13.41 -0.69 -25.44
N LEU A 43 -13.40 0.06 -26.56
CA LEU A 43 -12.61 1.29 -26.69
C LEU A 43 -13.00 2.35 -25.64
N ALA A 44 -14.28 2.40 -25.27
CA ALA A 44 -14.75 3.33 -24.25
C ALA A 44 -14.12 3.10 -22.87
N LEU A 45 -13.74 1.87 -22.51
CA LEU A 45 -13.08 1.56 -21.22
C LEU A 45 -11.81 2.40 -21.02
N VAL A 46 -11.08 2.67 -22.11
CA VAL A 46 -9.83 3.46 -22.06
C VAL A 46 -10.05 4.87 -21.51
N ASN A 47 -11.25 5.43 -21.68
CA ASN A 47 -11.61 6.78 -21.23
C ASN A 47 -12.42 6.78 -19.92
N LEU A 48 -12.79 5.62 -19.39
CA LEU A 48 -13.57 5.51 -18.15
C LEU A 48 -12.64 5.51 -16.93
N HIS A 49 -11.95 6.63 -16.75
CA HIS A 49 -11.12 6.89 -15.58
C HIS A 49 -11.20 8.35 -15.13
N GLY A 50 -11.17 8.59 -13.83
CA GLY A 50 -11.45 9.93 -13.28
C GLY A 50 -12.11 9.89 -11.91
N ASP A 51 -12.94 10.89 -11.66
CA ASP A 51 -13.72 10.97 -10.42
C ASP A 51 -15.01 10.11 -10.48
N GLU A 52 -15.89 10.28 -9.51
CA GLU A 52 -17.13 9.50 -9.40
C GLU A 52 -18.08 9.65 -10.59
N THR A 53 -17.94 10.70 -11.41
CA THR A 53 -18.77 10.89 -12.61
C THR A 53 -18.59 9.76 -13.61
N VAL A 54 -17.42 9.11 -13.61
CA VAL A 54 -17.12 7.94 -14.44
C VAL A 54 -18.07 6.78 -14.17
N LEU A 55 -18.49 6.56 -12.92
CA LEU A 55 -19.40 5.47 -12.59
C LEU A 55 -20.79 5.68 -13.23
N ALA A 56 -21.25 6.93 -13.26
CA ALA A 56 -22.51 7.29 -13.92
C ALA A 56 -22.41 7.14 -15.44
N GLN A 57 -21.30 7.63 -16.04
CA GLN A 57 -21.03 7.48 -17.48
C GLN A 57 -20.97 6.01 -17.90
N ALA A 58 -20.25 5.19 -17.14
CA ALA A 58 -20.14 3.75 -17.40
C ALA A 58 -21.50 3.06 -17.28
N ARG A 59 -22.31 3.44 -16.29
CA ARG A 59 -23.67 2.90 -16.13
C ARG A 59 -24.54 3.20 -17.33
N GLU A 60 -24.56 4.44 -17.79
CA GLU A 60 -25.32 4.84 -18.98
C GLU A 60 -24.88 4.04 -20.21
N LEU A 61 -23.57 3.97 -20.45
CA LEU A 61 -22.99 3.29 -21.60
C LEU A 61 -23.28 1.77 -21.60
N TYR A 62 -23.14 1.11 -20.45
CA TYR A 62 -23.19 -0.36 -20.39
C TYR A 62 -24.56 -0.92 -20.03
N SER A 63 -25.49 -0.14 -19.46
CA SER A 63 -26.79 -0.65 -18.98
C SER A 63 -27.57 -1.48 -19.99
N ALA A 64 -27.57 -1.07 -21.26
CA ALA A 64 -28.30 -1.77 -22.32
C ALA A 64 -27.48 -2.87 -23.03
N ALA A 65 -26.16 -2.83 -22.94
CA ALA A 65 -25.27 -3.71 -23.70
C ALA A 65 -24.61 -4.80 -22.85
N VAL A 66 -24.26 -4.47 -21.61
CA VAL A 66 -23.56 -5.36 -20.68
C VAL A 66 -24.22 -5.25 -19.29
N PRO A 67 -25.45 -5.76 -19.10
CA PRO A 67 -26.15 -5.65 -17.81
C PRO A 67 -25.36 -6.22 -16.63
N ALA A 68 -24.56 -7.27 -16.86
CA ALA A 68 -23.68 -7.87 -15.85
C ALA A 68 -22.60 -6.89 -15.31
N ALA A 69 -22.28 -5.81 -16.03
CA ALA A 69 -21.36 -4.80 -15.54
C ALA A 69 -21.99 -3.91 -14.46
N LEU A 70 -23.33 -3.85 -14.37
CA LEU A 70 -24.02 -2.99 -13.43
C LEU A 70 -23.77 -3.40 -11.98
N ASP A 71 -23.72 -4.70 -11.69
CA ASP A 71 -23.42 -5.21 -10.34
C ASP A 71 -22.02 -4.77 -9.87
N ALA A 72 -21.04 -4.74 -10.78
CA ALA A 72 -19.69 -4.27 -10.48
C ALA A 72 -19.65 -2.74 -10.25
N LEU A 73 -20.41 -1.97 -11.03
CA LEU A 73 -20.54 -0.52 -10.85
C LEU A 73 -21.27 -0.16 -9.55
N ASP A 74 -22.26 -0.96 -9.14
CA ASP A 74 -22.95 -0.81 -7.86
C ASP A 74 -22.00 -1.09 -6.70
N ALA A 75 -21.23 -2.18 -6.77
CA ALA A 75 -20.22 -2.47 -5.75
C ALA A 75 -19.17 -1.36 -5.62
N LEU A 76 -18.69 -0.79 -6.73
CA LEU A 76 -17.77 0.36 -6.71
C LEU A 76 -18.41 1.59 -6.07
N THR A 77 -19.67 1.87 -6.41
CA THR A 77 -20.43 2.99 -5.87
C THR A 77 -20.64 2.86 -4.36
N GLU A 78 -21.07 1.70 -3.90
CA GLU A 78 -21.29 1.40 -2.47
C GLU A 78 -20.00 1.59 -1.66
N VAL A 79 -18.89 1.03 -2.14
CA VAL A 79 -17.58 1.16 -1.47
C VAL A 79 -17.13 2.63 -1.45
N ALA A 80 -17.32 3.37 -2.54
CA ALA A 80 -16.96 4.78 -2.60
C ALA A 80 -17.77 5.64 -1.61
N VAL A 81 -19.08 5.39 -1.52
CA VAL A 81 -19.98 6.05 -0.56
C VAL A 81 -19.54 5.75 0.88
N ASP A 82 -19.18 4.50 1.18
CA ASP A 82 -18.71 4.09 2.50
C ASP A 82 -17.39 4.76 2.90
N ILE A 83 -16.45 4.81 1.96
CA ILE A 83 -15.16 5.49 2.17
C ILE A 83 -15.38 6.98 2.40
N LYS A 84 -16.14 7.67 1.54
CA LYS A 84 -16.41 9.11 1.69
C LYS A 84 -17.11 9.43 3.00
N ARG A 85 -18.04 8.59 3.44
CA ARG A 85 -18.72 8.73 4.73
C ARG A 85 -17.74 8.65 5.92
N GLN A 86 -16.76 7.76 5.87
CA GLN A 86 -15.76 7.58 6.93
C GLN A 86 -14.57 8.56 6.83
N ARG A 87 -14.27 9.02 5.62
CA ARG A 87 -13.13 9.86 5.25
C ARG A 87 -13.54 10.86 4.14
N PRO A 88 -14.26 11.95 4.45
CA PRO A 88 -14.80 12.86 3.43
C PRO A 88 -13.74 13.57 2.58
N GLY A 89 -12.53 13.75 3.13
CA GLY A 89 -11.42 14.40 2.43
C GLY A 89 -10.53 13.45 1.62
N LEU A 90 -10.84 12.15 1.58
CA LEU A 90 -10.05 11.20 0.80
C LEU A 90 -10.40 11.32 -0.68
N ALA A 91 -9.41 11.65 -1.51
CA ALA A 91 -9.55 11.61 -2.96
C ALA A 91 -9.65 10.16 -3.43
N ILE A 92 -10.71 9.86 -4.19
CA ILE A 92 -10.91 8.57 -4.83
C ILE A 92 -10.87 8.79 -6.34
N TYR A 93 -10.06 7.99 -7.02
CA TYR A 93 -9.93 7.97 -8.46
C TYR A 93 -10.36 6.58 -8.96
N PHE A 94 -11.24 6.55 -9.94
CA PHE A 94 -11.72 5.32 -10.56
C PHE A 94 -10.98 5.11 -11.88
N ASP A 95 -10.65 3.86 -12.17
CA ASP A 95 -10.11 3.43 -13.46
C ASP A 95 -10.75 2.09 -13.82
N LEU A 96 -11.72 2.12 -14.74
CA LEU A 96 -12.46 0.92 -15.13
C LEU A 96 -11.69 0.05 -16.14
N ALA A 97 -10.51 0.52 -16.57
CA ALA A 97 -9.54 -0.23 -17.36
C ALA A 97 -8.32 -0.70 -16.53
N GLU A 98 -8.39 -0.64 -15.19
CA GLU A 98 -7.37 -1.24 -14.33
C GLU A 98 -7.53 -2.76 -14.31
N LEU A 99 -6.51 -3.44 -14.84
CA LEU A 99 -6.51 -4.88 -15.09
C LEU A 99 -5.33 -5.60 -14.41
N ARG A 100 -4.55 -4.92 -13.57
CA ARG A 100 -3.45 -5.57 -12.84
C ARG A 100 -3.97 -6.70 -11.95
N GLY A 101 -3.33 -7.87 -12.07
CA GLY A 101 -3.72 -9.04 -11.31
C GLY A 101 -5.07 -9.62 -11.73
N TYR A 102 -5.51 -9.39 -12.96
CA TYR A 102 -6.79 -9.89 -13.51
C TYR A 102 -7.02 -11.38 -13.25
N HIS A 103 -6.03 -12.24 -13.49
CA HIS A 103 -6.18 -13.68 -13.24
C HIS A 103 -6.19 -14.07 -11.75
N TYR A 104 -5.90 -13.13 -10.85
CA TYR A 104 -5.90 -13.32 -9.39
C TYR A 104 -7.11 -12.67 -8.71
N HIS A 105 -7.63 -11.58 -9.27
CA HIS A 105 -8.72 -10.80 -8.70
C HIS A 105 -10.07 -11.12 -9.34
N THR A 106 -11.09 -11.25 -8.49
CA THR A 106 -12.43 -11.70 -8.90
C THR A 106 -13.48 -10.60 -8.74
N GLY A 107 -13.06 -9.33 -8.79
CA GLY A 107 -13.92 -8.17 -8.55
C GLY A 107 -13.11 -6.91 -8.25
N LEU A 108 -13.66 -6.03 -7.39
CA LEU A 108 -13.03 -4.75 -7.05
C LEU A 108 -11.58 -4.90 -6.62
N VAL A 109 -10.72 -4.09 -7.22
CA VAL A 109 -9.32 -3.86 -6.85
C VAL A 109 -9.13 -2.40 -6.46
N PHE A 110 -8.10 -2.12 -5.68
CA PHE A 110 -7.73 -0.76 -5.30
C PHE A 110 -6.22 -0.65 -5.09
N ALA A 111 -5.73 0.58 -5.24
CA ALA A 111 -4.36 0.96 -4.93
C ALA A 111 -4.36 2.29 -4.16
N ALA A 112 -3.46 2.43 -3.20
CA ALA A 112 -3.27 3.63 -2.40
C ALA A 112 -1.96 4.31 -2.79
N TYR A 113 -2.05 5.60 -3.14
CA TYR A 113 -0.92 6.41 -3.58
C TYR A 113 -0.66 7.53 -2.58
N ALA A 114 0.62 7.93 -2.47
CA ALA A 114 1.00 9.16 -1.80
C ALA A 114 1.46 10.21 -2.81
N LEU A 115 1.28 11.48 -2.45
CA LEU A 115 1.72 12.61 -3.25
C LEU A 115 3.22 12.50 -3.56
N GLY A 116 3.59 12.72 -4.83
CA GLY A 116 4.98 12.70 -5.27
C GLY A 116 5.55 11.31 -5.54
N ARG A 117 4.74 10.24 -5.48
CA ARG A 117 5.16 8.87 -5.86
C ARG A 117 4.38 8.36 -7.06
N GLY A 118 5.09 7.76 -8.02
CA GLY A 118 4.47 7.08 -9.17
C GLY A 118 4.04 5.65 -8.88
N GLU A 119 4.49 5.08 -7.76
CA GLU A 119 4.19 3.72 -7.32
C GLU A 119 3.18 3.74 -6.18
N ALA A 120 2.32 2.71 -6.14
CA ALA A 120 1.37 2.52 -5.07
C ALA A 120 2.06 2.03 -3.80
N LEU A 121 1.63 2.56 -2.65
CA LEU A 121 2.10 2.16 -1.33
C LEU A 121 1.43 0.88 -0.84
N ALA A 122 0.19 0.68 -1.23
CA ALA A 122 -0.60 -0.48 -0.88
C ALA A 122 -1.55 -0.83 -2.01
N ASN A 123 -1.71 -2.12 -2.28
CA ASN A 123 -2.62 -2.65 -3.28
C ASN A 123 -3.47 -3.75 -2.66
N GLY A 124 -4.71 -3.87 -3.09
CA GLY A 124 -5.62 -4.87 -2.59
C GLY A 124 -6.81 -5.08 -3.49
N GLY A 125 -7.68 -5.98 -3.07
CA GLY A 125 -8.88 -6.29 -3.82
C GLY A 125 -9.52 -7.60 -3.38
N ARG A 126 -10.57 -7.97 -4.12
CA ARG A 126 -11.31 -9.23 -3.95
C ARG A 126 -10.61 -10.37 -4.68
N TYR A 127 -10.53 -11.55 -4.06
CA TYR A 127 -9.88 -12.74 -4.59
C TYR A 127 -10.59 -14.03 -4.11
N ASN A 128 -11.81 -14.26 -4.57
CA ASN A 128 -12.66 -15.34 -4.05
C ASN A 128 -12.13 -16.76 -4.33
N ASP A 129 -11.27 -16.93 -5.34
CA ASP A 129 -10.89 -18.24 -5.87
C ASP A 129 -9.55 -18.77 -5.34
N VAL A 130 -8.84 -18.02 -4.50
CA VAL A 130 -7.57 -18.47 -3.89
C VAL A 130 -7.76 -19.76 -3.06
N GLY A 131 -8.95 -19.96 -2.49
CA GLY A 131 -9.28 -21.18 -1.76
C GLY A 131 -9.60 -22.40 -2.65
N ALA A 132 -9.84 -22.20 -3.95
CA ALA A 132 -10.25 -23.27 -4.87
C ALA A 132 -9.17 -24.36 -5.00
N VAL A 133 -7.90 -23.96 -5.07
CA VAL A 133 -6.75 -24.89 -5.09
C VAL A 133 -6.62 -25.71 -3.79
N PHE A 134 -7.26 -25.27 -2.70
CA PHE A 134 -7.33 -25.96 -1.41
C PHE A 134 -8.67 -26.69 -1.20
N GLY A 135 -9.46 -26.86 -2.25
CA GLY A 135 -10.72 -27.62 -2.23
C GLY A 135 -11.95 -26.83 -1.78
N ARG A 136 -11.85 -25.52 -1.56
CA ARG A 136 -13.01 -24.68 -1.18
C ARG A 136 -12.82 -23.21 -1.54
N ALA A 137 -13.49 -22.74 -2.60
CA ALA A 137 -13.63 -21.31 -2.86
C ALA A 137 -14.51 -20.63 -1.79
N ARG A 138 -14.11 -19.42 -1.34
CA ARG A 138 -14.87 -18.61 -0.38
C ARG A 138 -14.59 -17.13 -0.64
N PRO A 139 -15.57 -16.23 -0.38
CA PRO A 139 -15.33 -14.80 -0.52
C PRO A 139 -14.13 -14.34 0.30
N ALA A 140 -13.20 -13.63 -0.34
CA ALA A 140 -11.99 -13.12 0.30
C ALA A 140 -11.61 -11.75 -0.27
N THR A 141 -11.10 -10.88 0.60
CA THR A 141 -10.57 -9.56 0.26
C THR A 141 -9.46 -9.21 1.23
N GLY A 142 -8.52 -8.38 0.79
CA GLY A 142 -7.35 -8.00 1.58
C GLY A 142 -6.47 -7.03 0.84
N PHE A 143 -5.36 -6.65 1.46
CA PHE A 143 -4.35 -5.77 0.87
C PHE A 143 -2.96 -6.10 1.41
N ALA A 144 -1.94 -5.66 0.68
CA ALA A 144 -0.57 -5.61 1.12
C ALA A 144 -0.03 -4.19 1.00
N ALA A 145 0.96 -3.84 1.82
CA ALA A 145 1.58 -2.52 1.79
C ALA A 145 3.11 -2.64 1.91
N ASP A 146 3.84 -1.76 1.23
CA ASP A 146 5.29 -1.66 1.35
C ASP A 146 5.66 -0.83 2.60
N LEU A 147 6.10 -1.54 3.65
CA LEU A 147 6.51 -0.91 4.90
C LEU A 147 7.72 0.01 4.73
N LYS A 148 8.67 -0.29 3.85
CA LYS A 148 9.84 0.59 3.61
C LYS A 148 9.40 1.87 2.93
N ALA A 149 8.51 1.77 1.94
CA ALA A 149 7.94 2.94 1.27
C ALA A 149 7.15 3.82 2.25
N LEU A 150 6.36 3.20 3.14
CA LEU A 150 5.63 3.91 4.20
C LEU A 150 6.58 4.58 5.20
N MET A 151 7.62 3.88 5.68
CA MET A 151 8.61 4.44 6.60
C MET A 151 9.34 5.65 6.01
N ALA A 152 9.61 5.64 4.70
CA ALA A 152 10.23 6.77 4.01
C ALA A 152 9.34 8.01 3.91
N LEU A 153 8.05 7.91 4.24
CA LEU A 153 7.11 9.04 4.31
C LEU A 153 6.99 9.60 5.73
N LEU A 154 7.42 8.84 6.74
CA LEU A 154 7.42 9.33 8.11
C LEU A 154 8.51 10.40 8.25
N PRO A 155 8.23 11.50 8.98
CA PRO A 155 9.30 12.41 9.35
C PRO A 155 10.37 11.62 10.09
N LEU A 156 11.64 11.88 9.77
CA LEU A 156 12.77 11.37 10.54
C LEU A 156 12.53 11.77 11.99
N GLN A 157 12.14 10.82 12.82
CA GLN A 157 12.22 11.01 14.26
C GLN A 157 13.71 11.06 14.57
N SER A 158 14.24 12.27 14.77
CA SER A 158 15.46 12.41 15.55
C SER A 158 15.17 11.75 16.89
N GLN A 159 15.81 10.63 17.20
CA GLN A 159 15.81 10.20 18.60
C GLN A 159 16.39 11.36 19.39
N ALA A 160 15.57 11.94 20.26
CA ALA A 160 15.95 13.03 21.13
C ALA A 160 16.83 12.43 22.24
N GLY A 161 18.09 12.19 21.93
CA GLY A 161 19.08 11.64 22.84
C GLY A 161 19.95 10.57 22.18
N GLY A 162 21.26 10.69 22.39
CA GLY A 162 22.21 9.60 22.21
C GLY A 162 22.05 8.54 23.30
N ALA A 163 22.88 7.49 23.23
CA ALA A 163 22.89 6.43 24.22
C ALA A 163 23.55 6.87 25.54
N ILE A 164 23.34 6.08 26.60
CA ILE A 164 24.04 6.21 27.88
C ILE A 164 25.20 5.23 27.92
N SER A 165 26.41 5.75 28.07
CA SER A 165 27.64 4.98 28.31
C SER A 165 27.65 4.44 29.73
N VAL A 166 28.07 3.18 29.89
CA VAL A 166 28.21 2.54 31.19
C VAL A 166 29.60 1.91 31.28
N PRO A 167 30.35 2.11 32.38
CA PRO A 167 31.64 1.48 32.57
C PRO A 167 31.51 -0.03 32.78
N ASP A 168 32.53 -0.78 32.36
CA ASP A 168 32.64 -2.20 32.63
C ASP A 168 33.10 -2.44 34.08
N ALA A 169 32.14 -2.55 35.01
CA ALA A 169 32.40 -2.77 36.42
C ALA A 169 31.48 -3.86 37.00
N ASP A 170 32.05 -4.67 37.90
CA ASP A 170 31.33 -5.70 38.66
C ASP A 170 30.70 -5.09 39.92
N ASP A 171 29.66 -4.28 39.71
CA ASP A 171 28.89 -3.62 40.77
C ASP A 171 27.38 -3.94 40.64
N PRO A 172 26.76 -4.60 41.64
CA PRO A 172 25.32 -4.87 41.65
C PRO A 172 24.45 -3.60 41.59
N ALA A 173 24.88 -2.49 42.19
CA ALA A 173 24.15 -1.22 42.14
C ALA A 173 24.16 -0.63 40.73
N LEU A 174 25.28 -0.76 40.02
CA LEU A 174 25.40 -0.41 38.61
C LEU A 174 24.43 -1.22 37.75
N GLN A 175 24.40 -2.55 37.93
CA GLN A 175 23.52 -3.42 37.16
C GLN A 175 22.04 -3.10 37.38
N ALA A 176 21.62 -2.87 38.63
CA ALA A 176 20.26 -2.45 38.94
C ALA A 176 19.89 -1.12 38.26
N ARG A 177 20.83 -0.17 38.21
CA ARG A 177 20.62 1.12 37.53
C ARG A 177 20.51 0.95 36.01
N VAL A 178 21.35 0.10 35.41
CA VAL A 178 21.30 -0.26 33.98
C VAL A 178 19.96 -0.89 33.61
N GLU A 179 19.47 -1.83 34.40
CA GLU A 179 18.17 -2.48 34.18
C GLU A 179 17.03 -1.47 34.26
N ALA A 180 17.05 -0.56 35.25
CA ALA A 180 16.05 0.49 35.37
C ALA A 180 16.05 1.46 34.17
N LEU A 181 17.22 1.84 33.66
CA LEU A 181 17.36 2.69 32.47
C LEU A 181 16.82 1.99 31.21
N ARG A 182 17.19 0.72 31.00
CA ARG A 182 16.67 -0.08 29.87
C ARG A 182 15.16 -0.28 29.96
N ALA A 183 14.62 -0.51 31.15
CA ALA A 183 13.18 -0.63 31.38
C ALA A 183 12.43 0.69 31.11
N ALA A 184 13.10 1.84 31.29
CA ALA A 184 12.57 3.16 30.94
C ALA A 184 12.68 3.50 29.43
N GLY A 185 13.25 2.62 28.62
CA GLY A 185 13.41 2.80 27.18
C GLY A 185 14.70 3.50 26.73
N GLU A 186 15.64 3.73 27.66
CA GLU A 186 16.96 4.29 27.33
C GLU A 186 17.83 3.27 26.61
N ILE A 187 18.64 3.74 25.65
CA ILE A 187 19.67 2.94 25.00
C ILE A 187 20.92 2.98 25.88
N VAL A 188 21.32 1.83 26.45
CA VAL A 188 22.46 1.74 27.37
C VAL A 188 23.55 0.84 26.79
N ILE A 189 24.74 1.40 26.59
CA ILE A 189 25.90 0.73 25.99
C ILE A 189 26.95 0.46 27.07
N ASN A 190 27.25 -0.82 27.30
CA ASN A 190 28.37 -1.20 28.16
C ASN A 190 29.69 -1.03 27.41
N CYS A 191 30.57 -0.18 27.92
CA CYS A 191 31.81 0.25 27.27
C CYS A 191 33.00 -0.53 27.83
N LEU A 192 33.27 -1.70 27.22
CA LEU A 192 34.38 -2.59 27.61
C LEU A 192 35.78 -1.99 27.38
N SER A 193 35.89 -0.94 26.57
CA SER A 193 37.14 -0.24 26.27
C SER A 193 37.57 0.75 27.37
N GLY A 194 36.70 1.04 28.33
CA GLY A 194 36.93 2.07 29.36
C GLY A 194 36.76 3.52 28.89
N ALA A 195 36.33 3.74 27.64
CA ALA A 195 35.99 5.07 27.11
C ALA A 195 34.54 5.07 26.58
N PRO A 196 33.79 6.18 26.70
CA PRO A 196 32.41 6.24 26.20
C PRO A 196 32.28 5.96 24.70
N ASP A 197 31.29 5.15 24.33
CA ASP A 197 30.98 4.85 22.93
C ASP A 197 30.64 6.14 22.14
N PRO A 198 31.06 6.28 20.87
CA PRO A 198 30.74 7.45 20.05
C PRO A 198 29.24 7.75 19.92
N ARG A 199 28.38 6.74 20.05
CA ARG A 199 26.91 6.87 20.01
C ARG A 199 26.31 7.41 21.31
N CYS A 200 27.09 7.45 22.39
CA CYS A 200 26.64 7.97 23.67
C CYS A 200 26.80 9.49 23.78
N ASP A 201 25.78 10.15 24.30
CA ASP A 201 25.79 11.58 24.67
C ASP A 201 25.76 11.79 26.19
N ARG A 202 25.62 10.69 26.94
CA ARG A 202 25.55 10.65 28.40
C ARG A 202 26.38 9.49 28.92
N GLU A 203 26.76 9.55 30.19
CA GLU A 203 27.51 8.49 30.87
C GLU A 203 26.95 8.27 32.28
N LEU A 204 26.95 7.02 32.71
CA LEU A 204 26.64 6.65 34.07
C LEU A 204 27.91 6.71 34.91
N GLN A 205 27.98 7.68 35.83
CA GLN A 205 29.13 7.92 36.70
C GLN A 205 28.76 7.68 38.17
N GLU A 206 29.70 7.15 38.94
CA GLU A 206 29.55 7.02 40.38
C GLU A 206 29.88 8.36 41.06
N ILE A 207 28.88 8.98 41.67
CA ILE A 207 28.98 10.26 42.37
C ILE A 207 28.41 10.06 43.78
N ASP A 208 29.23 10.31 44.79
CA ASP A 208 28.87 10.14 46.22
C ASP A 208 28.34 8.73 46.56
N GLY A 209 28.82 7.69 45.85
CA GLY A 209 28.39 6.29 46.03
C GLY A 209 27.07 5.94 45.33
N GLU A 210 26.55 6.82 44.47
CA GLU A 210 25.35 6.58 43.66
C GLU A 210 25.66 6.70 42.16
N TRP A 211 25.05 5.83 41.34
CA TRP A 211 25.17 5.87 39.88
C TRP A 211 24.20 6.89 39.26
N ARG A 212 24.76 8.00 38.77
CA ARG A 212 24.02 9.12 38.17
C ARG A 212 24.35 9.28 36.68
N VAL A 213 23.34 9.67 35.90
CA VAL A 213 23.50 9.91 34.45
C VAL A 213 23.93 11.36 34.28
N GLU A 214 25.14 11.54 33.74
CA GLU A 214 25.73 12.85 33.45
C GLU A 214 25.86 13.04 31.93
N SER A 215 25.79 14.29 31.48
CA SER A 215 26.01 14.62 30.06
C SER A 215 27.49 14.48 29.70
N LEU A 216 27.78 13.89 28.55
CA LEU A 216 29.12 13.91 27.97
C LEU A 216 29.30 15.24 27.22
N ASP A 217 30.00 16.19 27.84
CA ASP A 217 30.43 17.42 27.16
C ASP A 217 31.41 17.05 26.04
N ARG A 218 30.89 16.90 24.82
CA ARG A 218 31.74 16.81 23.64
C ARG A 218 31.81 18.19 23.00
N PRO A 219 33.02 18.79 22.86
CA PRO A 219 33.15 19.95 22.00
C PRO A 219 32.70 19.58 20.59
N ALA A 220 31.87 20.44 20.00
CA ALA A 220 31.28 20.26 18.68
C ALA A 220 32.34 20.11 17.57
#